data_AF-A0A1V2NPL5-F1
#
_entry.id   AF-A0A1V2NPL5-F1
#
_cell.length_a   1.000
_cell.length_b   1.000
_cell.length_c   1.000
_cell.angle_alpha   90.00
_cell.angle_beta   90.00
_cell.angle_gamma   90.00
#
_symmetry.space_group_name_H-M   'P 1'
#
loop_
_entity.id
_entity.type
_entity.pdbx_description
1 polymer ?
#
loop_
_entity_poly.entity_id
_entity_poly.type
_entity_poly.pdbx_seq_one_letter_code
_entity_poly.pdbx_strand_id
1 'polypeptide(L)'
;MAKIRKDLIGSVLVNDPDGGDPIVLVAGDKVPDGVDLGDHVLANKSEDTKSSKAEEPPAGGDTGSPDAPAPSLPPRGGAGSGADAWRAYGVEAAKAQGLEIDIPSDATKTDIIDALKGAGIPVE
;
A
#
# COMPACT_ATOMS: atom_id res chain seq x y z
N MET A 1 20.58 10.93 15.94
CA MET A 1 20.49 10.90 14.46
C MET A 1 20.42 9.46 14.00
N ALA A 2 19.26 9.06 13.48
CA ALA A 2 19.08 7.74 12.89
C ALA A 2 19.84 7.65 11.55
N LYS A 3 20.17 6.43 11.12
CA LYS A 3 20.82 6.17 9.84
C LYS A 3 20.02 5.14 9.07
N ILE A 4 20.06 5.24 7.74
CA ILE A 4 19.53 4.22 6.85
C ILE A 4 20.38 2.95 6.99
N ARG A 5 19.73 1.80 6.96
CA ARG A 5 20.36 0.48 6.87
C ARG A 5 21.42 0.45 5.77
N LYS A 6 22.61 -0.07 6.11
CA LYS A 6 23.73 -0.17 5.15
C LYS A 6 23.52 -1.27 4.11
N ASP A 7 22.64 -2.22 4.42
CA ASP A 7 22.28 -3.35 3.57
C ASP A 7 21.06 -3.07 2.68
N LEU A 8 20.52 -1.84 2.71
CA LEU A 8 19.45 -1.44 1.81
C LEU A 8 19.97 -1.41 0.36
N ILE A 9 19.31 -2.12 -0.55
CA ILE A 9 19.66 -2.11 -1.98
C ILE A 9 18.66 -1.19 -2.69
N GLY A 10 19.12 -0.02 -3.11
CA GLY A 10 18.30 1.00 -3.80
C GLY A 10 18.30 2.35 -3.08
N SER A 11 17.37 3.22 -3.48
CA SER A 11 17.17 4.55 -2.93
C SER A 11 15.71 4.71 -2.47
N VAL A 12 15.52 5.36 -1.32
CA VAL A 12 14.18 5.72 -0.82
C VAL A 12 13.91 7.16 -1.22
N LEU A 13 12.80 7.40 -1.91
CA LEU A 13 12.28 8.75 -2.12
C LEU A 13 11.33 9.07 -0.97
N VAL A 14 11.64 10.13 -0.24
CA VAL A 14 10.79 10.64 0.83
C VAL A 14 10.23 11.98 0.41
N ASN A 15 8.91 12.10 0.46
CA ASN A 15 8.26 13.37 0.20
C ASN A 15 8.48 14.30 1.39
N ASP A 16 8.90 15.52 1.09
CA ASP A 16 9.07 16.54 2.11
C ASP A 16 7.69 16.94 2.68
N PRO A 17 7.51 16.95 4.01
CA PRO A 17 6.22 17.25 4.63
C PRO A 17 5.78 18.71 4.43
N ASP A 18 6.72 19.62 4.14
CA ASP A 18 6.47 21.02 3.85
C ASP A 18 6.18 21.28 2.35
N GLY A 19 6.07 20.21 1.55
CA GLY A 19 5.76 20.28 0.13
C GLY A 19 6.97 20.67 -0.74
N GLY A 20 8.18 20.49 -0.22
CA GLY A 20 9.43 20.65 -0.97
C GLY A 20 9.74 19.50 -1.94
N ASP A 21 10.91 19.58 -2.57
CA ASP A 21 11.41 18.53 -3.47
C ASP A 21 11.62 17.21 -2.71
N PRO A 22 11.33 16.04 -3.34
CA PRO A 22 11.52 14.76 -2.69
C PRO A 22 13.00 14.51 -2.37
N ILE A 23 13.25 14.05 -1.14
CA ILE A 23 14.59 13.73 -0.64
C ILE A 23 14.91 12.28 -1.01
N VAL A 24 16.02 12.07 -1.71
CA VAL A 24 16.52 10.73 -2.05
C VAL A 24 17.54 10.30 -1.00
N LEU A 25 17.24 9.22 -0.28
CA LEU A 25 18.10 8.64 0.75
C LEU A 25 18.66 7.30 0.29
N VAL A 26 19.97 7.09 0.45
CA VAL A 26 20.62 5.81 0.14
C VAL A 26 21.12 5.09 1.38
N ALA A 27 21.53 3.84 1.20
CA ALA A 27 22.05 3.00 2.27
C ALA A 27 23.20 3.66 3.04
N GLY A 28 23.07 3.72 4.36
CA GLY A 28 24.07 4.33 5.24
C GLY A 28 23.97 5.85 5.39
N ASP A 29 23.07 6.53 4.67
CA ASP A 29 22.83 7.96 4.83
C ASP A 29 22.30 8.31 6.22
N LYS A 30 22.53 9.56 6.61
CA LYS A 30 21.91 10.13 7.80
C LYS A 30 20.49 10.56 7.44
N VAL A 31 19.54 10.22 8.31
CA VAL A 31 18.16 10.67 8.18
C VAL A 31 18.11 12.17 8.54
N PRO A 32 17.62 13.04 7.65
CA PRO A 32 17.43 14.46 7.95
C PRO A 32 16.40 14.67 9.06
N ASP A 33 16.52 15.76 9.82
CA ASP A 33 15.56 16.09 10.86
C ASP A 33 14.19 16.42 10.23
N GLY A 34 13.11 15.92 10.82
CA GLY A 34 11.74 16.08 10.29
C GLY A 34 11.31 15.00 9.29
N VAL A 35 12.21 14.12 8.88
CA VAL A 35 11.89 13.01 7.97
C VAL A 35 11.44 11.79 8.75
N ASP A 36 10.17 11.42 8.58
CA ASP A 36 9.60 10.19 9.15
C ASP A 36 9.84 9.01 8.21
N LEU A 37 10.52 7.98 8.71
CA LEU A 37 10.84 6.77 7.97
C LEU A 37 10.32 5.56 8.73
N GLY A 38 9.76 4.60 7.99
CA GLY A 38 9.35 3.32 8.57
C GLY A 38 10.53 2.56 9.20
N ASP A 39 10.24 1.83 10.28
CA ASP A 39 11.22 1.06 11.06
C ASP A 39 12.08 0.09 10.20
N HIS A 40 11.54 -0.39 9.07
CA HIS A 40 12.23 -1.29 8.16
C HIS A 40 13.44 -0.66 7.43
N VAL A 41 13.52 0.68 7.39
CA VAL A 41 14.59 1.44 6.70
C VAL A 41 15.74 1.81 7.64
N LEU A 42 15.50 1.90 8.95
CA LEU A 42 16.47 2.40 9.93
C LEU A 42 17.44 1.30 10.40
N ALA A 43 18.73 1.62 10.47
CA ALA A 43 19.79 0.69 10.87
C ALA A 43 19.76 0.27 12.35
N ASN A 44 19.06 1.03 13.18
CA ASN A 44 19.00 0.81 14.63
C ASN A 44 17.56 0.94 15.11
N LYS A 45 16.88 -0.19 15.27
CA LYS A 45 15.94 -0.35 16.39
C LYS A 45 16.32 -1.63 17.11
N SER A 46 16.81 -1.43 18.33
CA SER A 46 17.20 -2.48 19.26
C SER A 46 16.08 -3.49 19.44
N GLU A 47 16.51 -4.73 19.59
CA GLU A 47 15.80 -5.86 20.17
C GLU A 47 14.92 -5.41 21.34
N ASP A 48 13.60 -5.47 21.21
CA ASP A 48 12.78 -5.90 22.32
C ASP A 48 11.48 -6.54 21.83
N THR A 49 11.11 -7.60 22.55
CA THR A 49 9.86 -8.36 22.53
C THR A 49 9.68 -9.45 21.46
N LYS A 50 10.31 -10.60 21.75
CA LYS A 50 9.95 -11.93 21.20
C LYS A 50 9.12 -12.71 22.22
N SER A 51 7.98 -13.26 21.76
CA SER A 51 7.25 -14.44 22.29
C SER A 51 6.63 -14.36 23.70
N SER A 52 5.51 -15.01 24.05
CA SER A 52 4.56 -15.92 23.42
C SER A 52 3.43 -16.13 24.45
N LYS A 53 2.17 -16.27 24.04
CA LYS A 53 1.24 -17.14 24.77
C LYS A 53 0.33 -17.86 23.78
N ALA A 54 0.55 -19.16 23.70
CA ALA A 54 -0.19 -20.11 22.90
C ALA A 54 -1.54 -20.45 23.56
N GLU A 55 -2.56 -20.61 22.73
CA GLU A 55 -3.72 -21.48 22.98
C GLU A 55 -4.05 -22.20 21.65
N GLU A 56 -4.17 -23.53 21.72
CA GLU A 56 -4.46 -24.45 20.60
C GLU A 56 -5.98 -24.53 20.28
N PRO A 57 -6.39 -25.16 19.16
CA PRO A 57 -7.52 -24.73 18.32
C PRO A 57 -8.84 -25.46 18.61
N PRO A 58 -9.96 -25.04 17.97
CA PRO A 58 -10.34 -25.79 16.76
C PRO A 58 -10.99 -24.96 15.63
N ALA A 59 -10.85 -25.54 14.43
CA ALA A 59 -11.80 -25.55 13.32
C ALA A 59 -12.05 -24.26 12.51
N GLY A 60 -11.49 -24.26 11.31
CA GLY A 60 -12.19 -23.81 10.10
C GLY A 60 -11.78 -22.44 9.57
N GLY A 61 -11.31 -22.43 8.32
CA GLY A 61 -11.32 -21.24 7.49
C GLY A 61 -9.97 -20.84 6.94
N ASP A 62 -9.77 -21.22 5.68
CA ASP A 62 -9.15 -20.43 4.63
C ASP A 62 -7.66 -20.02 4.73
N THR A 63 -6.90 -20.58 3.80
CA THR A 63 -5.57 -20.15 3.37
C THR A 63 -5.62 -18.74 2.77
N GLY A 64 -4.97 -17.76 3.39
CA GLY A 64 -4.78 -16.45 2.75
C GLY A 64 -3.88 -15.51 3.55
N SER A 65 -2.83 -15.03 2.91
CA SER A 65 -1.72 -14.22 3.43
C SER A 65 -2.11 -12.96 4.21
N PRO A 66 -1.21 -12.41 5.06
CA PRO A 66 -1.38 -11.12 5.72
C PRO A 66 -1.16 -9.99 4.69
N ASP A 67 -2.15 -9.75 3.84
CA ASP A 67 -2.15 -8.64 2.89
C ASP A 67 -2.81 -7.41 3.53
N ALA A 68 -2.34 -6.22 3.18
CA ALA A 68 -2.88 -4.93 3.61
C ALA A 68 -4.42 -4.90 3.50
N PRO A 69 -5.14 -4.05 4.25
CA PRO A 69 -6.59 -3.94 4.11
C PRO A 69 -6.92 -3.59 2.65
N ALA A 70 -7.28 -4.61 1.86
CA ALA A 70 -7.71 -4.44 0.50
C ALA A 70 -8.94 -3.52 0.54
N PRO A 71 -9.00 -2.47 -0.30
CA PRO A 71 -10.18 -1.63 -0.34
C PRO A 71 -11.40 -2.52 -0.57
N SER A 72 -12.48 -2.26 0.17
CA SER A 72 -13.71 -3.04 0.06
C SER A 72 -14.22 -2.97 -1.37
N LEU A 73 -14.41 -4.13 -2.01
CA LEU A 73 -14.91 -4.21 -3.37
C LEU A 73 -16.29 -3.54 -3.46
N PRO A 74 -16.50 -2.57 -4.37
CA PRO A 74 -17.81 -1.98 -4.55
C PRO A 74 -18.79 -3.03 -5.11
N PRO A 75 -20.07 -3.00 -4.73
CA PRO A 75 -21.04 -3.97 -5.19
C PRO A 75 -21.20 -3.94 -6.72
N ARG A 76 -21.43 -5.10 -7.33
CA ARG A 76 -21.61 -5.25 -8.79
C ARG A 76 -22.98 -4.77 -9.30
N GLY A 77 -23.93 -4.47 -8.42
CA GLY A 77 -25.22 -3.87 -8.76
C GLY A 77 -25.96 -3.33 -7.54
N GLY A 78 -26.82 -2.33 -7.73
CA GLY A 78 -27.57 -1.67 -6.66
C GLY A 78 -27.14 -0.23 -6.38
N ALA A 79 -27.71 0.36 -5.34
CA ALA A 79 -27.32 1.69 -4.89
C ALA A 79 -25.86 1.67 -4.41
N GLY A 80 -25.00 2.50 -5.01
CA GLY A 80 -23.55 2.50 -4.73
C GLY A 80 -22.69 1.65 -5.67
N SER A 81 -23.29 1.07 -6.72
CA SER A 81 -22.58 0.25 -7.72
C SER A 81 -22.30 0.99 -9.05
N GLY A 82 -22.41 2.32 -9.05
CA GLY A 82 -22.24 3.14 -10.26
C GLY A 82 -20.79 3.24 -10.74
N ALA A 83 -20.60 3.78 -11.94
CA ALA A 83 -19.27 4.02 -12.51
C ALA A 83 -18.37 4.82 -11.56
N ASP A 84 -18.91 5.80 -10.84
CA ASP A 84 -18.16 6.57 -9.83
C ASP A 84 -17.64 5.74 -8.66
N ALA A 85 -18.40 4.74 -8.18
CA ALA A 85 -17.95 3.87 -7.10
C ALA A 85 -16.80 2.96 -7.54
N TRP A 86 -16.88 2.44 -8.77
CA TRP A 86 -15.81 1.65 -9.38
C TRP A 86 -14.58 2.49 -9.73
N ARG A 87 -14.78 3.77 -10.09
CA ARG A 87 -13.69 4.71 -10.32
C ARG A 87 -12.94 5.02 -9.04
N ALA A 88 -13.66 5.37 -7.97
CA ALA A 88 -13.06 5.63 -6.66
C ALA A 88 -12.27 4.41 -6.15
N TYR A 89 -12.90 3.23 -6.22
CA TYR A 89 -12.23 1.97 -5.91
C TYR A 89 -10.99 1.74 -6.76
N GLY A 90 -11.11 1.92 -8.08
CA GLY A 90 -10.03 1.69 -9.01
C GLY A 90 -8.80 2.56 -8.76
N VAL A 91 -9.01 3.84 -8.44
CA VAL A 91 -7.94 4.77 -8.07
C VAL A 91 -7.29 4.36 -6.74
N GLU A 92 -8.08 4.00 -5.73
CA GLU A 92 -7.53 3.57 -4.44
C GLU A 92 -6.80 2.23 -4.53
N ALA A 93 -7.34 1.26 -5.25
CA ALA A 93 -6.75 -0.06 -5.42
C ALA A 93 -5.49 -0.01 -6.30
N ALA A 94 -5.49 0.80 -7.36
CA ALA A 94 -4.30 1.06 -8.16
C ALA A 94 -3.21 1.69 -7.30
N LYS A 95 -3.55 2.73 -6.52
CA LYS A 95 -2.62 3.39 -5.60
C LYS A 95 -2.08 2.43 -4.54
N ALA A 96 -2.90 1.52 -4.01
CA ALA A 96 -2.48 0.51 -3.05
C ALA A 96 -1.47 -0.48 -3.65
N GLN A 97 -1.56 -0.76 -4.96
CA GLN A 97 -0.58 -1.57 -5.69
C GLN A 97 0.60 -0.74 -6.25
N GLY A 98 0.66 0.56 -5.98
CA GLY A 98 1.68 1.46 -6.52
C GLY A 98 1.54 1.72 -8.03
N LEU A 99 0.36 1.48 -8.60
CA LEU A 99 -0.01 1.77 -9.98
C LEU A 99 -0.77 3.09 -10.05
N GLU A 100 -0.43 3.92 -11.03
CA GLU A 100 -1.21 5.11 -11.38
C GLU A 100 -2.08 4.76 -12.59
N ILE A 101 -3.38 4.57 -12.35
CA ILE A 101 -4.38 4.31 -13.41
C ILE A 101 -5.20 5.57 -13.61
N ASP A 102 -5.21 6.07 -14.84
CA ASP A 102 -6.13 7.12 -15.29
C ASP A 102 -7.42 6.47 -15.78
N ILE A 103 -8.52 6.68 -15.05
CA ILE A 103 -9.84 6.15 -15.39
C ILE A 103 -10.68 7.30 -15.97
N PRO A 104 -11.08 7.23 -17.25
CA PRO A 104 -11.86 8.28 -17.89
C PRO A 104 -13.18 8.55 -17.15
N SER A 105 -13.60 9.82 -17.11
CA SER A 105 -14.85 10.23 -16.45
C SER A 105 -16.11 9.77 -17.18
N ASP A 106 -15.97 9.49 -18.48
CA ASP A 106 -17.00 8.95 -19.38
C ASP A 106 -16.97 7.42 -19.52
N ALA A 107 -15.95 6.75 -18.96
CA ALA A 107 -15.85 5.30 -18.98
C ALA A 107 -17.07 4.65 -18.32
N THR A 108 -17.65 3.64 -18.97
CA THR A 108 -18.75 2.91 -18.37
C THR A 108 -18.23 2.03 -17.24
N LYS A 109 -19.12 1.67 -16.31
CA LYS A 109 -18.78 0.73 -15.23
C LYS A 109 -18.07 -0.52 -15.75
N THR A 110 -18.52 -1.08 -16.86
CA THR A 110 -17.95 -2.30 -17.44
C THR A 110 -16.52 -2.05 -17.92
N ASP A 111 -16.27 -0.93 -18.60
CA ASP A 111 -14.93 -0.56 -19.07
C ASP A 111 -13.96 -0.35 -17.90
N ILE A 112 -14.44 0.24 -16.81
CA ILE A 112 -13.66 0.42 -15.58
C ILE A 112 -13.28 -0.94 -14.99
N ILE A 113 -14.22 -1.87 -14.86
CA ILE A 113 -13.96 -3.21 -14.31
C ILE A 113 -12.96 -3.99 -15.20
N ASP A 114 -13.11 -3.93 -16.53
CA ASP A 114 -12.19 -4.58 -17.46
C ASP A 114 -10.77 -3.98 -17.38
N ALA A 115 -10.65 -2.64 -17.27
CA ALA A 115 -9.38 -1.97 -17.09
C ALA A 115 -8.69 -2.37 -15.78
N LEU A 116 -9.44 -2.43 -14.67
CA LEU A 116 -8.92 -2.86 -13.36
C LEU A 116 -8.46 -4.31 -13.39
N LYS A 117 -9.24 -5.20 -14.02
CA LYS A 117 -8.87 -6.60 -14.21
C LYS A 117 -7.61 -6.75 -15.05
N GLY A 118 -7.48 -5.97 -16.12
CA GLY A 118 -6.28 -5.91 -16.95
C GLY A 118 -5.04 -5.42 -16.19
N ALA A 119 -5.22 -4.54 -15.21
CA ALA A 119 -4.17 -4.04 -14.34
C ALA A 119 -3.79 -4.97 -13.18
N GLY A 120 -4.48 -6.12 -13.02
CA GLY A 120 -4.26 -7.03 -11.89
C GLY A 120 -4.89 -6.56 -10.58
N ILE A 121 -5.82 -5.61 -10.65
CA ILE A 121 -6.60 -5.15 -9.50
C ILE A 121 -7.78 -6.12 -9.30
N PRO A 122 -7.99 -6.64 -8.08
CA PRO A 122 -9.10 -7.53 -7.80
C PRO A 122 -10.44 -6.84 -8.08
N VAL A 123 -11.34 -7.56 -8.76
CA VAL A 123 -12.71 -7.15 -9.06
C VAL A 123 -13.62 -8.38 -8.89
N GLU A 124 -14.81 -8.23 -8.28
CA GLU A 124 -15.82 -9.31 -8.19
C GLU A 124 -16.45 -9.67 -9.54
#